data_AF-A0A6V8IL38-F1
#
_entry.id   AF-A0A6V8IL38-F1
#
_cell.length_a   1.000
_cell.length_b   1.000
_cell.length_c   1.000
_cell.angle_alpha   90.00
_cell.angle_beta   90.00
_cell.angle_gamma   90.00
#
_symmetry.space_group_name_H-M   'P 1'
#
loop_
_entity.id
_entity.type
_entity.pdbx_description
1 polymer ?
#
loop_
_entity_poly.entity_id
_entity_poly.type
_entity_poly.pdbx_seq_one_letter_code
_entity_poly.pdbx_strand_id
1 'polypeptide(L)'
;MSRTVYCRWGALTVARFGLALALSPVPGHAQDFDALVREAARQAAIPPSWIRGVLRIESGGDRHAISSAGAMGLMQIMPGTWRDLRHTLNLGADPFDPHDNIVAGAAYLRWLHDRYGDAGFLAAYNAGPGRYDEHLATGRPLPDETRAYVTAVARRMGDNAVSTFLRQLPEASPVSHIPSEKLFVGPVRASTSGTMTTGVSLVPPASPSDLFVSVGWRDGP
;
A
#
# COMPACT_ATOMS: atom_id res chain seq x y z
N MET A 1 23.08 45.04 -52.03
CA MET A 1 22.78 43.99 -51.02
C MET A 1 22.20 42.78 -51.77
N SER A 2 23.03 41.93 -52.39
CA SER A 2 23.48 40.59 -51.90
C SER A 2 22.40 39.84 -51.10
N ARG A 3 21.98 38.60 -51.37
CA ARG A 3 22.31 37.57 -52.38
C ARG A 3 21.23 36.47 -52.25
N THR A 4 20.76 35.91 -53.35
CA THR A 4 20.04 34.62 -53.41
C THR A 4 21.04 33.47 -53.24
N VAL A 5 20.74 32.44 -52.45
CA VAL A 5 21.37 31.10 -52.54
C VAL A 5 20.36 29.99 -52.15
N TYR A 6 20.19 29.05 -53.08
CA TYR A 6 19.61 27.70 -52.97
C TYR A 6 20.59 26.75 -52.24
N CYS A 7 20.11 25.72 -51.52
CA CYS A 7 20.51 24.30 -51.71
C CYS A 7 20.12 23.37 -50.54
N ARG A 8 19.36 22.34 -50.89
CA ARG A 8 19.20 21.05 -50.20
C ARG A 8 20.48 20.24 -50.36
N TRP A 9 21.00 19.61 -49.31
CA TRP A 9 21.73 18.32 -49.35
C TRP A 9 21.71 17.70 -47.94
N GLY A 10 21.38 16.41 -47.87
CA GLY A 10 21.27 15.66 -46.61
C GLY A 10 22.62 15.20 -46.07
N ALA A 11 22.60 14.70 -44.83
CA ALA A 11 23.60 13.79 -44.32
C ALA A 11 22.97 12.91 -43.22
N LEU A 12 22.98 11.60 -43.47
CA LEU A 12 22.75 10.58 -42.46
C LEU A 12 23.71 10.80 -41.30
N THR A 13 23.23 10.74 -40.05
CA THR A 13 24.09 10.52 -38.90
C THR A 13 23.87 9.10 -38.38
N VAL A 14 24.99 8.39 -38.35
CA VAL A 14 25.21 7.00 -37.98
C VAL A 14 24.69 6.70 -36.57
N ALA A 15 23.89 5.63 -36.46
CA ALA A 15 23.57 5.00 -35.19
C ALA A 15 24.88 4.50 -34.55
N ARG A 16 25.32 5.14 -33.47
CA ARG A 16 26.37 4.60 -32.60
C ARG A 16 25.71 3.67 -31.59
N PHE A 17 25.78 2.37 -31.87
CA PHE A 17 25.65 1.34 -30.83
C PHE A 17 26.87 1.44 -29.90
N GLY A 18 26.75 2.24 -28.85
CA GLY A 18 27.65 2.17 -27.71
C GLY A 18 27.28 0.96 -26.87
N LEU A 19 28.02 -0.14 -27.03
CA LEU A 19 28.06 -1.22 -26.04
C LEU A 19 28.70 -0.66 -24.77
N ALA A 20 27.90 -0.05 -23.91
CA ALA A 20 28.30 0.19 -22.54
C ALA A 20 28.27 -1.16 -21.83
N LEU A 21 29.45 -1.68 -21.45
CA LEU A 21 29.58 -2.66 -20.38
C LEU A 21 28.93 -2.05 -19.14
N ALA A 22 27.65 -2.36 -18.93
CA ALA A 22 26.99 -2.09 -17.68
C ALA A 22 27.74 -2.92 -16.62
N LEU A 23 28.55 -2.24 -15.81
CA LEU A 23 28.97 -2.78 -14.52
C LEU A 23 27.68 -3.17 -13.82
N SER A 24 27.43 -4.47 -13.69
CA SER A 24 26.28 -4.98 -12.96
C SER A 24 26.23 -4.26 -11.61
N PRO A 25 25.11 -3.64 -11.23
CA PRO A 25 25.00 -3.10 -9.88
C PRO A 25 25.24 -4.28 -8.93
N VAL A 26 26.26 -4.13 -8.08
CA VAL A 26 26.43 -4.98 -6.89
C VAL A 26 25.06 -5.06 -6.24
N PRO A 27 24.50 -6.26 -5.95
CA PRO A 27 23.23 -6.34 -5.24
C PRO A 27 23.39 -5.54 -3.96
N GLY A 28 22.78 -4.36 -3.92
CA GLY A 28 22.71 -3.54 -2.73
C GLY A 28 22.18 -4.43 -1.64
N HIS A 29 22.93 -4.50 -0.53
CA HIS A 29 22.60 -5.32 0.63
C HIS A 29 21.11 -5.13 0.90
N ALA A 30 20.29 -6.15 0.60
CA ALA A 30 18.88 -6.11 0.94
C ALA A 30 18.87 -5.90 2.45
N GLN A 31 18.51 -4.70 2.90
CA GLN A 31 18.53 -4.40 4.32
C GLN A 31 17.51 -5.34 4.96
N ASP A 32 18.00 -6.17 5.87
CA ASP A 32 17.16 -7.17 6.50
C ASP A 32 16.30 -6.50 7.57
N PHE A 33 15.05 -6.21 7.22
CA PHE A 33 14.07 -5.60 8.11
C PHE A 33 13.40 -6.62 9.06
N ASP A 34 13.85 -7.88 9.11
CA ASP A 34 13.13 -8.96 9.77
C ASP A 34 12.94 -8.74 11.29
N ALA A 35 13.87 -8.07 11.96
CA ALA A 35 13.70 -7.68 13.36
C ALA A 35 12.54 -6.68 13.54
N LEU A 36 12.51 -5.62 12.72
CA LEU A 36 11.46 -4.60 12.72
C LEU A 36 10.10 -5.20 12.34
N VAL A 37 10.08 -6.07 11.33
CA VAL A 37 8.87 -6.78 10.90
C VAL A 37 8.31 -7.64 12.02
N ARG A 38 9.15 -8.43 12.72
CA ARG A 38 8.69 -9.26 13.83
C ARG A 38 8.17 -8.42 14.99
N GLU A 39 8.79 -7.29 15.27
CA GLU A 39 8.33 -6.36 16.30
C GLU A 39 6.97 -5.77 15.96
N ALA A 40 6.83 -5.17 14.78
CA ALA A 40 5.58 -4.57 14.32
C ALA A 40 4.46 -5.62 14.21
N ALA A 41 4.77 -6.84 13.76
CA ALA A 41 3.83 -7.96 13.72
C ALA A 41 3.28 -8.31 15.11
N ARG A 42 4.13 -8.32 16.14
CA ARG A 42 3.71 -8.57 17.52
C ARG A 42 2.84 -7.43 18.05
N GLN A 43 3.24 -6.18 17.82
CA GLN A 43 2.50 -5.00 18.29
C GLN A 43 1.10 -4.89 17.64
N ALA A 44 0.99 -5.19 16.34
CA ALA A 44 -0.27 -5.17 15.60
C ALA A 44 -1.08 -6.49 15.73
N ALA A 45 -0.49 -7.52 16.34
CA ALA A 45 -1.04 -8.87 16.44
C ALA A 45 -1.49 -9.44 15.08
N ILE A 46 -0.61 -9.34 14.07
CA ILE A 46 -0.81 -9.91 12.72
C ILE A 46 0.36 -10.83 12.36
N PRO A 47 0.20 -11.77 11.41
CA PRO A 47 1.30 -12.59 10.94
C PRO A 47 2.41 -11.75 10.28
N PRO A 48 3.70 -12.01 10.58
CA PRO A 48 4.80 -11.27 9.97
C PRO A 48 4.88 -11.46 8.44
N SER A 49 4.34 -12.56 7.91
CA SER A 49 4.26 -12.78 6.46
C SER A 49 3.39 -11.73 5.74
N TRP A 50 2.42 -11.12 6.42
CA TRP A 50 1.59 -10.04 5.86
C TRP A 50 2.44 -8.80 5.58
N ILE A 51 3.19 -8.37 6.58
CA ILE A 51 4.09 -7.21 6.47
C ILE A 51 5.15 -7.46 5.39
N ARG A 52 5.81 -8.64 5.40
CA ARG A 52 6.81 -8.98 4.36
C ARG A 52 6.22 -8.99 2.96
N GLY A 53 5.02 -9.54 2.80
CA GLY A 53 4.33 -9.63 1.53
C GLY A 53 4.03 -8.25 0.96
N VAL A 54 3.46 -7.36 1.78
CA VAL A 54 3.14 -5.98 1.41
C VAL A 54 4.42 -5.20 1.12
N LEU A 55 5.38 -5.15 2.06
CA LEU A 55 6.65 -4.42 1.89
C LEU A 55 7.36 -4.81 0.58
N ARG A 56 7.39 -6.10 0.25
CA ARG A 56 8.05 -6.59 -0.97
C ARG A 56 7.34 -6.13 -2.25
N ILE A 57 6.01 -6.02 -2.24
CA ILE A 57 5.23 -5.54 -3.39
C ILE A 57 5.27 -4.01 -3.50
N GLU A 58 5.22 -3.32 -2.36
CA GLU A 58 5.12 -1.86 -2.29
C GLU A 58 6.42 -1.16 -2.66
N SER A 59 7.53 -1.53 -2.04
CA SER A 59 8.82 -0.84 -2.24
C SER A 59 9.95 -1.75 -2.71
N GLY A 60 9.76 -3.06 -2.64
CA GLY A 60 10.86 -4.01 -2.87
C GLY A 60 11.98 -3.92 -1.82
N GLY A 61 11.74 -3.23 -0.70
CA GLY A 61 12.74 -2.95 0.33
C GLY A 61 13.45 -1.59 0.20
N ASP A 62 13.03 -0.74 -0.75
CA ASP A 62 13.53 0.63 -0.83
C ASP A 62 12.87 1.51 0.26
N ARG A 63 13.65 1.91 1.26
CA ARG A 63 13.17 2.75 2.38
C ARG A 63 12.80 4.17 1.96
N HIS A 64 13.31 4.63 0.82
CA HIS A 64 13.10 5.99 0.31
C HIS A 64 12.12 6.03 -0.87
N ALA A 65 11.40 4.93 -1.11
CA ALA A 65 10.43 4.83 -2.19
C ALA A 65 9.33 5.91 -2.06
N ILE A 66 9.07 6.61 -3.15
CA ILE A 66 7.97 7.57 -3.28
C ILE A 66 7.20 7.25 -4.56
N SER A 67 5.91 6.95 -4.46
CA SER A 67 5.07 6.73 -5.64
C SER A 67 4.69 8.04 -6.32
N SER A 68 4.19 7.98 -7.56
CA SER A 68 3.65 9.15 -8.27
C SER A 68 2.44 9.79 -7.57
N ALA A 69 1.73 9.03 -6.71
CA ALA A 69 0.66 9.53 -5.86
C ALA A 69 1.15 10.09 -4.51
N GLY A 70 2.45 9.97 -4.22
CA GLY A 70 3.07 10.45 -2.98
C GLY A 70 3.03 9.46 -1.82
N ALA A 71 2.80 8.16 -2.07
CA ALA A 71 2.94 7.13 -1.05
C ALA A 71 4.41 6.98 -0.63
N MET A 72 4.69 6.76 0.65
CA MET A 72 6.04 6.93 1.21
C MET A 72 6.58 5.68 1.91
N GLY A 73 7.86 5.40 1.67
CA GLY A 73 8.66 4.45 2.42
C GLY A 73 8.35 2.97 2.13
N LEU A 74 8.79 2.11 3.04
CA LEU A 74 8.79 0.65 2.88
C LEU A 74 7.41 0.05 2.64
N MET A 75 6.38 0.58 3.30
CA MET A 75 5.01 0.10 3.22
C MET A 75 4.10 1.04 2.41
N GLN A 76 4.69 2.03 1.70
CA GLN A 76 3.98 2.97 0.83
C GLN A 76 2.75 3.60 1.51
N ILE A 77 2.96 4.21 2.68
CA ILE A 77 1.89 4.86 3.43
C ILE A 77 1.60 6.23 2.82
N MET A 78 0.32 6.52 2.55
CA MET A 78 -0.10 7.82 2.03
C MET A 78 0.11 8.93 3.07
N PRO A 79 0.41 10.18 2.68
CA PRO A 79 0.73 11.25 3.63
C PRO A 79 -0.38 11.57 4.64
N GLY A 80 -1.65 11.51 4.22
CA GLY A 80 -2.79 11.68 5.11
C GLY A 80 -2.84 10.58 6.18
N THR A 81 -2.72 9.32 5.75
CA THR A 81 -2.68 8.14 6.62
C THR A 81 -1.48 8.18 7.56
N TRP A 82 -0.29 8.56 7.06
CA TRP A 82 0.92 8.71 7.87
C TRP A 82 0.71 9.71 8.99
N ARG A 83 0.16 10.90 8.68
CA ARG A 83 -0.13 11.93 9.69
C ARG A 83 -0.98 11.37 10.82
N ASP A 84 -2.06 10.68 10.49
CA ASP A 84 -3.01 10.19 11.49
C ASP A 84 -2.39 9.05 12.34
N LEU A 85 -1.66 8.14 11.68
CA LEU A 85 -0.96 7.03 12.35
C LEU A 85 0.18 7.51 13.26
N ARG A 86 1.04 8.43 12.81
CA ARG A 86 2.17 8.91 13.62
C ARG A 86 1.72 9.60 14.90
N HIS A 87 0.57 10.27 14.86
CA HIS A 87 0.00 10.90 16.05
C HIS A 87 -0.58 9.85 17.00
N THR A 88 -1.32 8.88 16.46
CA THR A 88 -1.94 7.80 17.25
C THR A 88 -0.92 6.89 17.92
N LEU A 89 0.16 6.57 17.20
CA LEU A 89 1.20 5.62 17.61
C LEU A 89 2.41 6.29 18.27
N ASN A 90 2.40 7.63 18.42
CA ASN A 90 3.51 8.43 18.93
C ASN A 90 4.85 8.15 18.18
N LEU A 91 4.78 8.12 16.85
CA LEU A 91 5.95 7.90 15.98
C LEU A 91 6.70 9.21 15.69
N GLY A 92 7.90 9.07 15.13
CA GLY A 92 8.71 10.17 14.61
C GLY A 92 8.03 10.93 13.46
N ALA A 93 8.68 12.02 13.04
CA ALA A 93 8.19 12.85 11.95
C ALA A 93 8.55 12.31 10.56
N ASP A 94 9.60 11.48 10.48
CA ASP A 94 10.15 10.98 9.21
C ASP A 94 9.41 9.72 8.73
N PRO A 95 8.64 9.78 7.62
CA PRO A 95 7.98 8.60 7.06
C PRO A 95 8.94 7.61 6.40
N PHE A 96 10.21 7.95 6.23
CA PHE A 96 11.24 7.09 5.65
C PHE A 96 12.09 6.37 6.69
N ASP A 97 11.85 6.62 7.99
CA ASP A 97 12.42 5.80 9.05
C ASP A 97 11.88 4.36 8.93
N PRO A 98 12.76 3.35 8.77
CA PRO A 98 12.31 1.96 8.56
C PRO A 98 11.45 1.41 9.69
N HIS A 99 11.77 1.75 10.94
CA HIS A 99 11.03 1.24 12.10
C HIS A 99 9.62 1.85 12.09
N ASP A 100 9.52 3.17 12.03
CA ASP A 100 8.24 3.86 12.14
C ASP A 100 7.32 3.58 10.95
N ASN A 101 7.87 3.50 9.73
CA ASN A 101 7.09 3.17 8.53
C ASN A 101 6.52 1.74 8.60
N ILE A 102 7.31 0.77 9.09
CA ILE A 102 6.86 -0.62 9.26
C ILE A 102 5.81 -0.72 10.37
N VAL A 103 6.00 -0.05 11.52
CA VAL A 103 5.03 -0.02 12.62
C VAL A 103 3.70 0.61 12.16
N ALA A 104 3.77 1.75 11.46
CA ALA A 104 2.58 2.40 10.91
C ALA A 104 1.84 1.49 9.91
N GLY A 105 2.56 0.88 8.96
CA GLY A 105 1.93 0.01 7.98
C GLY A 105 1.36 -1.28 8.57
N ALA A 106 2.00 -1.86 9.60
CA ALA A 106 1.45 -3.00 10.34
C ALA A 106 0.15 -2.66 11.07
N ALA A 107 0.11 -1.51 11.75
CA ALA A 107 -1.10 -1.02 12.39
C ALA A 107 -2.22 -0.76 11.36
N TYR A 108 -1.87 -0.20 10.21
CA TYR A 108 -2.84 0.04 9.14
C TYR A 108 -3.39 -1.27 8.53
N LEU A 109 -2.54 -2.28 8.31
CA LEU A 109 -2.98 -3.62 7.89
C LEU A 109 -3.95 -4.23 8.90
N ARG A 110 -3.63 -4.11 10.20
CA ARG A 110 -4.50 -4.59 11.26
C ARG A 110 -5.87 -3.91 11.23
N TRP A 111 -5.89 -2.58 11.12
CA TRP A 111 -7.13 -1.81 11.03
C TRP A 111 -8.01 -2.23 9.86
N LEU A 112 -7.40 -2.39 8.67
CA LEU A 112 -8.12 -2.85 7.48
C LEU A 112 -8.62 -4.28 7.64
N HIS A 113 -7.86 -5.15 8.30
CA HIS A 113 -8.28 -6.52 8.58
C HIS A 113 -9.45 -6.58 9.54
N ASP A 114 -9.42 -5.81 10.64
CA ASP A 114 -10.55 -5.73 11.57
C ASP A 114 -11.82 -5.19 10.87
N ARG A 115 -11.69 -4.28 9.91
CA ARG A 115 -12.82 -3.68 9.20
C ARG A 115 -13.38 -4.53 8.05
N TYR A 116 -12.52 -5.17 7.28
CA TYR A 116 -12.89 -5.82 6.02
C TYR A 116 -12.68 -7.34 6.01
N GLY A 117 -12.07 -7.89 7.05
CA GLY A 117 -11.70 -9.31 7.15
C GLY A 117 -10.73 -9.77 6.08
N ASP A 118 -10.52 -11.08 6.02
CA ASP A 118 -9.60 -11.76 5.08
C ASP A 118 -9.93 -11.46 3.61
N ALA A 119 -11.21 -11.20 3.33
CA ALA A 119 -11.75 -11.00 1.99
C ALA A 119 -11.45 -9.62 1.40
N GLY A 120 -11.12 -8.62 2.23
CA GLY A 120 -11.15 -7.23 1.76
C GLY A 120 -9.96 -6.38 2.14
N PHE A 121 -9.21 -6.75 3.18
CA PHE A 121 -8.21 -5.83 3.72
C PHE A 121 -7.08 -5.49 2.75
N LEU A 122 -6.60 -6.44 1.92
CA LEU A 122 -5.58 -6.17 0.91
C LEU A 122 -6.11 -5.32 -0.24
N ALA A 123 -7.36 -5.55 -0.63
CA ALA A 123 -8.01 -4.74 -1.65
C ALA A 123 -8.17 -3.30 -1.15
N ALA A 124 -8.62 -3.12 0.09
CA ALA A 124 -8.75 -1.83 0.73
C ALA A 124 -7.40 -1.15 1.02
N TYR A 125 -6.32 -1.91 1.24
CA TYR A 125 -4.97 -1.35 1.39
C TYR A 125 -4.53 -0.62 0.12
N ASN A 126 -4.67 -1.29 -1.03
CA ASN A 126 -4.25 -0.77 -2.32
C ASN A 126 -5.23 0.24 -2.92
N ALA A 127 -6.52 -0.10 -2.92
CA ALA A 127 -7.56 0.75 -3.51
C ALA A 127 -7.99 1.89 -2.59
N GLY A 128 -7.64 1.83 -1.31
CA GLY A 128 -8.09 2.68 -0.21
C GLY A 128 -9.47 2.29 0.33
N PRO A 129 -9.71 2.51 1.64
CA PRO A 129 -10.92 2.06 2.33
C PRO A 129 -12.20 2.67 1.75
N GLY A 130 -12.21 3.97 1.42
CA GLY A 130 -13.39 4.61 0.85
C GLY A 130 -13.81 4.05 -0.52
N ARG A 131 -12.85 3.66 -1.36
CA ARG A 131 -13.14 3.03 -2.66
C ARG A 131 -13.65 1.60 -2.46
N TYR A 132 -13.10 0.88 -1.48
CA TYR A 132 -13.57 -0.47 -1.16
C TYR A 132 -14.96 -0.44 -0.51
N ASP A 133 -15.27 0.55 0.34
CA ASP A 133 -16.62 0.79 0.86
C ASP A 133 -17.62 1.05 -0.27
N GLU A 134 -17.25 1.88 -1.26
CA GLU A 134 -18.10 2.15 -2.42
C GLU A 134 -18.31 0.89 -3.27
N HIS A 135 -17.27 0.05 -3.43
CA HIS A 135 -17.38 -1.26 -4.08
C HIS A 135 -18.39 -2.16 -3.36
N LEU A 136 -18.29 -2.27 -2.03
CA LEU A 136 -19.22 -3.07 -1.22
C LEU A 136 -20.66 -2.54 -1.30
N ALA A 137 -20.85 -1.23 -1.34
CA ALA A 137 -22.17 -0.61 -1.38
C ALA A 137 -22.85 -0.69 -2.76
N THR A 138 -22.07 -0.59 -3.84
CA THR A 138 -22.61 -0.42 -5.20
C THR A 138 -22.42 -1.64 -6.11
N GLY A 139 -21.52 -2.57 -5.73
CA GLY A 139 -21.07 -3.65 -6.60
C GLY A 139 -20.16 -3.19 -7.74
N ARG A 140 -19.77 -1.90 -7.80
CA ARG A 140 -18.89 -1.40 -8.86
C ARG A 140 -17.55 -2.14 -8.81
N PRO A 141 -17.06 -2.74 -9.91
CA PRO A 141 -15.83 -3.53 -9.89
C PRO A 141 -14.62 -2.75 -9.37
N LEU A 142 -13.73 -3.44 -8.65
CA LEU A 142 -12.41 -2.91 -8.32
C LEU A 142 -11.51 -2.88 -9.56
N PRO A 143 -10.54 -1.94 -9.63
CA PRO A 143 -9.56 -1.89 -10.71
C PRO A 143 -8.81 -3.22 -10.88
N ASP A 144 -8.40 -3.51 -12.11
CA ASP A 144 -7.66 -4.73 -12.46
C ASP A 144 -6.33 -4.80 -11.70
N GLU A 145 -5.70 -3.64 -11.51
CA GLU A 145 -4.47 -3.46 -10.74
C GLU A 145 -4.63 -3.88 -9.28
N THR A 146 -5.77 -3.55 -8.65
CA THR A 146 -6.07 -3.96 -7.28
C THR A 146 -6.22 -5.48 -7.18
N ARG A 147 -6.90 -6.13 -8.14
CA ARG A 147 -7.04 -7.60 -8.12
C ARG A 147 -5.69 -8.30 -8.32
N ALA A 148 -4.85 -7.75 -9.22
CA ALA A 148 -3.50 -8.22 -9.43
C ALA A 148 -2.62 -8.03 -8.18
N TYR A 149 -2.75 -6.88 -7.50
CA TYR A 149 -2.09 -6.60 -6.23
C TYR A 149 -2.43 -7.63 -5.16
N VAL A 150 -3.73 -7.88 -4.93
CA VAL A 150 -4.17 -8.84 -3.91
C VAL A 150 -3.60 -10.22 -4.19
N THR A 151 -3.65 -10.66 -5.45
CA THR A 151 -3.06 -11.95 -5.87
C THR A 151 -1.56 -12.00 -5.59
N ALA A 152 -0.82 -10.93 -5.90
CA ALA A 152 0.62 -10.86 -5.73
C ALA A 152 1.06 -10.88 -4.25
N VAL A 153 0.33 -10.17 -3.38
CA VAL A 153 0.59 -10.12 -1.94
C VAL A 153 0.18 -11.42 -1.26
N ALA A 154 -1.01 -11.95 -1.58
CA ALA A 154 -1.53 -13.16 -0.93
C ALA A 154 -0.63 -14.38 -1.19
N ARG A 155 -0.05 -14.51 -2.39
CA ARG A 155 0.98 -15.55 -2.68
C ARG A 155 2.21 -15.47 -1.78
N ARG A 156 2.55 -14.29 -1.27
CA ARG A 156 3.70 -14.07 -0.36
C ARG A 156 3.33 -14.27 1.11
N MET A 157 2.05 -14.18 1.45
CA MET A 157 1.54 -14.40 2.79
C MET A 157 1.40 -15.88 3.16
N GLY A 158 1.22 -16.74 2.15
CA GLY A 158 0.89 -18.16 2.28
C GLY A 158 -0.55 -18.46 1.83
N ASP A 159 -0.78 -19.65 1.29
CA ASP A 159 -1.94 -20.04 0.45
C ASP A 159 -3.34 -19.82 1.08
N ASN A 160 -3.45 -19.75 2.41
CA ASN A 160 -4.75 -19.58 3.08
C ASN A 160 -5.44 -18.23 2.78
N ALA A 161 -4.69 -17.15 2.57
CA ALA A 161 -5.27 -15.83 2.26
C ALA A 161 -5.74 -15.73 0.81
N VAL A 162 -5.04 -16.39 -0.12
CA VAL A 162 -5.38 -16.47 -1.54
C VAL A 162 -6.71 -17.20 -1.72
N SER A 163 -6.90 -18.32 -1.02
CA SER A 163 -8.09 -19.18 -1.15
C SER A 163 -9.39 -18.46 -0.76
N THR A 164 -9.39 -17.71 0.34
CA THR A 164 -10.58 -16.99 0.81
C THR A 164 -10.99 -15.89 -0.17
N PHE A 165 -10.02 -15.11 -0.66
CA PHE A 165 -10.27 -14.01 -1.60
C PHE A 165 -10.70 -14.50 -2.99
N LEU A 166 -9.98 -15.47 -3.55
CA LEU A 166 -10.30 -16.03 -4.87
C LEU A 166 -11.68 -16.71 -4.88
N ARG A 167 -12.16 -17.23 -3.75
CA ARG A 167 -13.49 -17.84 -3.65
C ARG A 167 -14.64 -16.82 -3.67
N GLN A 168 -14.35 -15.55 -3.41
CA GLN A 168 -15.35 -14.47 -3.30
C GLN A 168 -15.30 -13.48 -4.45
N LEU A 169 -14.28 -13.52 -5.30
CA LEU A 169 -14.27 -12.75 -6.53
C LEU A 169 -15.04 -13.49 -7.65
N PRO A 170 -15.89 -12.81 -8.44
CA PRO A 170 -16.29 -13.31 -9.74
C PRO A 170 -15.06 -13.35 -10.66
N GLU A 171 -14.87 -14.48 -11.35
CA GLU A 171 -13.70 -14.75 -12.20
C GLU A 171 -13.42 -13.63 -13.21
N ALA A 172 -12.16 -13.24 -13.32
CA ALA A 172 -11.67 -12.35 -14.37
C ALA A 172 -10.40 -12.93 -15.04
N SER A 173 -10.39 -12.84 -16.37
CA SER A 173 -9.41 -13.36 -17.33
C SER A 173 -7.95 -12.90 -17.12
N PRO A 174 -6.96 -13.64 -17.67
CA PRO A 174 -5.54 -13.40 -17.37
C PRO A 174 -4.99 -12.26 -18.23
N VAL A 175 -4.36 -11.25 -17.60
CA VAL A 175 -3.50 -10.29 -18.31
C VAL A 175 -2.20 -10.06 -17.54
N SER A 176 -1.10 -10.22 -18.27
CA SER A 176 0.28 -9.96 -17.89
C SER A 176 0.64 -8.47 -18.00
N HIS A 177 1.54 -8.03 -17.13
CA HIS A 177 2.09 -6.67 -16.92
C HIS A 177 1.36 -5.83 -15.85
N ILE A 178 2.02 -5.66 -14.70
CA ILE A 178 1.68 -4.64 -13.70
C ILE A 178 2.69 -3.50 -13.85
N PRO A 179 2.37 -2.39 -14.54
CA PRO A 179 3.04 -1.13 -14.32
C PRO A 179 2.35 -0.40 -13.15
N SER A 180 3.14 -0.04 -12.13
CA SER A 180 2.68 0.71 -10.96
C SER A 180 2.37 2.17 -11.32
N GLU A 181 1.16 2.44 -11.80
CA GLU A 181 0.74 3.80 -12.14
C GLU A 181 -0.69 4.07 -11.66
N LYS A 182 -0.78 4.97 -10.66
CA LYS A 182 -1.93 5.83 -10.32
C LYS A 182 -3.14 5.16 -9.67
N LEU A 183 -3.41 5.51 -8.42
CA LEU A 183 -4.79 5.53 -7.94
C LEU A 183 -4.97 6.33 -6.63
N PHE A 184 -5.18 7.66 -6.67
CA PHE A 184 -6.13 8.29 -5.74
C PHE A 184 -6.57 9.70 -6.17
N VAL A 185 -7.88 9.93 -6.14
CA VAL A 185 -8.57 11.22 -6.29
C VAL A 185 -9.09 11.59 -4.90
N GLY A 186 -8.92 12.86 -4.51
CA GLY A 186 -9.22 13.39 -3.18
C GLY A 186 -10.70 13.36 -2.77
N PRO A 187 -11.01 13.71 -1.50
CA PRO A 187 -12.32 13.45 -0.91
C PRO A 187 -13.37 14.48 -1.33
N VAL A 188 -14.59 13.99 -1.60
CA VAL A 188 -15.82 14.78 -1.62
C VAL A 188 -16.41 14.80 -0.21
N ARG A 189 -16.70 16.01 0.30
CA ARG A 189 -17.43 16.23 1.56
C ARG A 189 -18.94 16.10 1.33
N ALA A 190 -19.65 15.46 2.25
CA ALA A 190 -21.00 15.86 2.65
C ALA A 190 -21.33 15.38 4.08
N SER A 191 -22.14 16.19 4.75
CA SER A 191 -22.44 16.22 6.19
C SER A 191 -23.65 15.38 6.64
N THR A 192 -23.69 15.17 7.96
CA THR A 192 -24.82 15.24 8.92
C THR A 192 -25.76 14.05 9.21
N SER A 193 -25.69 13.66 10.50
CA SER A 193 -26.78 13.46 11.49
C SER A 193 -27.60 12.16 11.53
N GLY A 194 -27.61 11.50 12.70
CA GLY A 194 -28.77 10.73 13.18
C GLY A 194 -28.54 9.52 14.09
N THR A 195 -28.58 9.76 15.41
CA THR A 195 -29.19 8.94 16.49
C THR A 195 -28.65 7.55 16.88
N MET A 196 -28.30 7.45 18.18
CA MET A 196 -27.93 6.26 18.94
C MET A 196 -29.03 5.18 19.03
N THR A 197 -28.63 3.91 18.99
CA THR A 197 -29.33 2.80 19.66
C THR A 197 -28.30 1.79 20.16
N THR A 198 -28.42 1.44 21.44
CA THR A 198 -27.57 0.53 22.20
C THR A 198 -27.68 -0.91 21.71
N GLY A 199 -26.56 -1.42 21.22
CA GLY A 199 -26.23 -2.84 21.13
C GLY A 199 -24.71 -2.92 21.07
N VAL A 200 -24.08 -3.80 21.83
CA VAL A 200 -22.64 -4.09 21.67
C VAL A 200 -22.49 -4.88 20.38
N SER A 201 -22.62 -4.17 19.27
CA SER A 201 -22.03 -4.51 17.99
C SER A 201 -20.63 -3.96 18.05
N LEU A 202 -19.61 -4.82 17.91
CA LEU A 202 -18.25 -4.38 17.68
C LEU A 202 -18.23 -3.73 16.29
N VAL A 203 -18.68 -2.48 16.21
CA VAL A 203 -18.50 -1.64 15.03
C VAL A 203 -17.00 -1.55 14.84
N PRO A 204 -16.45 -2.05 13.72
CA PRO A 204 -15.02 -1.95 13.49
C PRO A 204 -14.64 -0.46 13.47
N PRO A 205 -13.47 -0.12 14.04
CA PRO A 205 -13.02 1.26 14.18
C PRO A 205 -13.15 2.04 12.86
N ALA A 206 -13.80 3.20 12.89
CA ALA A 206 -14.07 3.99 11.69
C ALA A 206 -12.80 4.61 11.10
N SER A 207 -11.74 4.69 11.91
CA SER A 207 -10.44 5.27 11.59
C SER A 207 -9.31 4.48 12.26
N PRO A 208 -8.08 4.46 11.70
CA PRO A 208 -6.90 3.87 12.35
C PRO A 208 -6.59 4.48 13.74
N SER A 209 -7.11 5.67 14.03
CA SER A 209 -7.00 6.33 15.35
C SER A 209 -7.65 5.55 16.50
N ASP A 210 -8.60 4.66 16.19
CA ASP A 210 -9.40 3.94 17.19
C ASP A 210 -8.80 2.56 17.52
N LEU A 211 -7.66 2.20 16.89
CA LEU A 211 -6.98 0.91 17.00
C LEU A 211 -6.47 0.57 18.41
N PHE A 212 -6.22 1.59 19.24
CA PHE A 212 -5.61 1.43 20.56
C PHE A 212 -6.43 2.17 21.62
N VAL A 213 -7.66 1.71 21.86
CA VAL A 213 -8.29 1.97 23.16
C VAL A 213 -7.38 1.32 24.21
N SER A 214 -6.81 2.13 25.11
CA SER A 214 -5.96 1.63 26.19
C SER A 214 -6.69 0.54 26.96
N VAL A 215 -6.29 -0.72 26.77
CA VAL A 215 -6.67 -1.78 27.68
C VAL A 215 -5.93 -1.48 28.97
N GLY A 216 -6.60 -0.75 29.88
CA GLY A 216 -6.10 -0.53 31.22
C GLY A 216 -5.82 -1.88 31.84
N TRP A 217 -4.54 -2.16 32.12
CA TRP A 217 -4.15 -3.23 33.02
C TRP A 217 -4.88 -2.95 34.34
N ARG A 218 -5.88 -3.77 34.68
CA ARG A 218 -6.37 -3.83 36.05
C ARG A 218 -5.32 -4.61 36.82
N ASP A 219 -4.49 -3.89 37.55
CA ASP A 219 -3.87 -4.48 38.72
C ASP A 219 -4.98 -4.89 39.67
N GLY A 220 -4.95 -6.14 40.11
CA GLY A 220 -5.86 -6.61 41.13
C GLY A 220 -5.37 -7.93 41.72
N PRO A 221 -5.89 -8.25 42.91
CA PRO A 221 -5.80 -7.49 44.16
C PRO A 221 -4.44 -7.68 44.87
#